data_AF-A0A959KYA6-F1
#
_entry.id   AF-A0A959KYA6-F1
#
_cell.length_a   1.000
_cell.length_b   1.000
_cell.length_c   1.000
_cell.angle_alpha   90.00
_cell.angle_beta   90.00
_cell.angle_gamma   90.00
#
_symmetry.space_group_name_H-M   'P 1'
#
loop_
_entity.id
_entity.type
_entity.pdbx_description
1 polymer ?
#
loop_
_entity_poly.entity_id
_entity_poly.type
_entity_poly.pdbx_seq_one_letter_code
_entity_poly.pdbx_strand_id
1 'polypeptide(L)'
;PIPGAYTLTVTDPFNCQDVDTIQVTFGAPPNLSIAGDDMICLGNSTLLTASGAVAYAWSPAAAVECLDPPLCDSVSVAPPGTTIYSVTGISDSGCPAELSLTVMVIDSNMMTIDTIETCAGTPVSVHDLLTDVAGFYCDTTVLANECLFIDCIDLRVSDTT
;
A
#
# COMPACT_ATOMS: atom_id res chain seq x y z
N PRO A 1 -8.97 29.99 6.90
CA PRO A 1 -10.05 30.48 7.78
C PRO A 1 -10.20 29.54 8.99
N ILE A 2 -10.42 30.08 10.19
CA ILE A 2 -10.58 29.28 11.41
C ILE A 2 -12.09 29.08 11.63
N PRO A 3 -12.57 27.88 12.01
CA PRO A 3 -13.97 27.71 12.37
C PRO A 3 -14.33 28.62 13.55
N GLY A 4 -15.48 29.26 13.48
CA GLY A 4 -15.91 30.19 14.52
C GLY A 4 -16.98 31.17 14.05
N ALA A 5 -17.42 31.98 15.02
CA ALA A 5 -18.34 33.08 14.79
C ALA A 5 -17.58 34.29 14.26
N TYR A 6 -17.94 34.76 13.05
CA TYR A 6 -17.44 36.00 12.51
C TYR A 6 -18.53 37.05 12.65
N THR A 7 -18.26 38.07 13.44
CA THR A 7 -19.21 39.13 13.75
C THR A 7 -18.81 40.40 13.00
N LEU A 8 -19.75 40.95 12.24
CA LEU A 8 -19.63 42.23 11.57
C LEU A 8 -20.44 43.26 12.37
N THR A 9 -19.78 44.29 12.87
CA THR A 9 -20.43 45.45 13.48
C THR A 9 -20.36 46.63 12.52
N VAL A 10 -21.51 47.19 12.17
CA VAL A 10 -21.61 48.41 11.37
C VAL A 10 -22.06 49.53 12.29
N THR A 11 -21.32 50.64 12.28
CA THR A 11 -21.64 51.83 13.06
C THR A 11 -21.91 52.99 12.12
N ASP A 12 -23.04 53.66 12.30
CA ASP A 12 -23.36 54.86 11.52
C ASP A 12 -22.69 56.13 12.12
N PRO A 13 -22.72 57.27 11.41
CA PRO A 13 -22.16 58.53 11.92
C PRO A 13 -22.84 59.09 13.18
N PHE A 14 -24.00 58.54 13.55
CA PHE A 14 -24.79 58.91 14.72
C PHE A 14 -24.60 57.92 15.89
N ASN A 15 -23.59 57.04 15.82
CA ASN A 15 -23.25 56.03 16.82
C ASN A 15 -24.27 54.88 16.99
N CYS A 16 -25.23 54.71 16.08
CA CYS A 16 -26.06 53.51 16.06
C CYS A 16 -25.25 52.34 15.52
N GLN A 17 -25.35 51.18 16.18
CA GLN A 17 -24.67 49.96 15.77
C GLN A 17 -25.67 48.90 15.34
N ASP A 18 -25.35 48.20 14.26
CA ASP A 18 -25.97 46.94 13.89
C ASP A 18 -24.91 45.84 13.86
N VAL A 19 -25.33 44.63 14.19
CA VAL A 19 -24.43 43.48 14.35
C VAL A 19 -24.99 42.29 13.59
N ASP A 20 -24.22 41.80 12.62
CA ASP A 20 -24.47 40.53 11.94
C ASP A 20 -23.43 39.49 12.35
N THR A 21 -23.82 38.22 12.44
CA THR A 21 -22.91 37.12 12.82
C THR A 21 -23.12 35.92 11.91
N ILE A 22 -22.03 35.49 11.27
CA ILE A 22 -22.01 34.24 10.50
C ILE A 22 -21.24 33.15 11.26
N GLN A 23 -21.79 31.93 11.26
CA GLN A 23 -21.10 30.74 11.77
C GLN A 23 -20.38 30.04 10.63
N VAL A 24 -19.06 29.91 10.74
CA VAL A 24 -18.24 29.14 9.80
C VAL A 24 -17.83 27.83 10.47
N THR A 25 -18.31 26.71 9.93
CA THR A 25 -17.89 25.37 10.32
C THR A 25 -17.07 24.74 9.21
N PHE A 26 -16.12 23.88 9.58
CA PHE A 26 -15.40 23.01 8.64
C PHE A 26 -15.83 21.57 8.85
N GLY A 27 -15.98 20.85 7.74
CA GLY A 27 -16.14 19.41 7.76
C GLY A 27 -14.89 18.69 8.27
N ALA A 28 -15.07 17.50 8.82
CA ALA A 28 -13.96 16.62 9.13
C ALA A 28 -13.59 15.76 7.90
N PRO A 29 -12.29 15.50 7.65
CA PRO A 29 -11.90 14.48 6.69
C PRO A 29 -12.41 13.10 7.14
N PRO A 30 -12.68 12.17 6.21
CA PRO A 30 -13.12 10.83 6.54
C PRO A 30 -11.99 10.02 7.21
N ASN A 31 -12.36 9.05 8.04
CA ASN A 31 -11.42 8.05 8.57
C ASN A 31 -11.39 6.85 7.62
N LEU A 32 -10.40 6.81 6.73
CA LEU A 32 -10.30 5.77 5.71
C LEU A 32 -9.67 4.48 6.26
N SER A 33 -10.12 3.35 5.72
CA SER A 33 -9.44 2.06 5.85
C SER A 33 -9.48 1.32 4.51
N ILE A 34 -8.50 0.47 4.25
CA ILE A 34 -8.47 -0.47 3.12
C ILE A 34 -8.36 -1.90 3.67
N ALA A 35 -9.15 -2.80 3.13
CA ALA A 35 -9.06 -4.24 3.36
C ALA A 35 -8.88 -4.98 2.02
N GLY A 36 -8.26 -6.15 2.06
CA GLY A 36 -7.92 -6.95 0.88
C GLY A 36 -6.58 -7.67 1.08
N ASP A 37 -6.19 -8.51 0.12
CA ASP A 37 -4.87 -9.14 0.17
C ASP A 37 -3.80 -8.13 -0.29
N ASP A 38 -2.76 -7.97 0.52
CA ASP A 38 -1.60 -7.14 0.20
C ASP A 38 -0.47 -7.95 -0.45
N MET A 39 -0.69 -9.24 -0.68
CA MET A 39 0.28 -10.16 -1.28
C MET A 39 -0.43 -11.16 -2.20
N ILE A 40 -0.06 -11.14 -3.49
CA ILE A 40 -0.63 -12.01 -4.54
C ILE A 40 0.47 -12.62 -5.41
N CYS A 41 0.13 -13.69 -6.13
CA CYS A 41 1.03 -14.26 -7.13
C CYS A 41 0.90 -13.52 -8.46
N LEU A 42 1.96 -13.47 -9.25
CA LEU A 42 1.93 -12.89 -10.59
C LEU A 42 0.81 -13.52 -11.44
N GLY A 43 -0.01 -12.68 -12.06
CA GLY A 43 -1.15 -13.10 -12.89
C GLY A 43 -2.44 -13.33 -12.11
N ASN A 44 -2.40 -13.35 -10.77
CA ASN A 44 -3.59 -13.35 -9.96
C ASN A 44 -4.11 -11.91 -9.75
N SER A 45 -5.37 -11.82 -9.32
CA SER A 45 -6.01 -10.58 -8.91
C SER A 45 -6.41 -10.64 -7.45
N THR A 46 -6.51 -9.49 -6.80
CA THR A 46 -7.15 -9.35 -5.48
C THR A 46 -8.21 -8.25 -5.49
N LEU A 47 -9.07 -8.29 -4.48
CA LEU A 47 -10.11 -7.31 -4.23
C LEU A 47 -9.65 -6.36 -3.12
N LEU A 48 -9.54 -5.08 -3.42
CA LEU A 48 -9.33 -4.04 -2.43
C LEU A 48 -10.66 -3.35 -2.12
N THR A 49 -11.00 -3.22 -0.84
CA THR A 49 -12.22 -2.55 -0.39
C THR A 49 -11.87 -1.42 0.56
N ALA A 50 -12.23 -0.19 0.20
CA ALA A 50 -12.08 0.99 1.02
C ALA A 50 -13.37 1.27 1.80
N SER A 51 -13.24 1.85 3.00
CA SER A 51 -14.39 2.26 3.83
C SER A 51 -14.17 3.61 4.51
N GLY A 52 -15.23 4.25 5.00
CA GLY A 52 -15.18 5.49 5.78
C GLY A 52 -15.47 6.80 5.03
N ALA A 53 -15.86 6.75 3.75
CA ALA A 53 -16.17 7.89 2.88
C ALA A 53 -17.44 7.63 2.05
N VAL A 54 -17.94 8.65 1.34
CA VAL A 54 -19.12 8.53 0.46
C VAL A 54 -18.81 8.39 -1.03
N ALA A 55 -17.54 8.56 -1.40
CA ALA A 55 -17.03 8.34 -2.75
C ALA A 55 -15.53 8.07 -2.67
N TYR A 56 -15.04 7.22 -3.58
CA TYR A 56 -13.65 6.77 -3.61
C TYR A 56 -13.06 6.95 -5.01
N ALA A 57 -11.83 7.46 -5.06
CA ALA A 57 -11.03 7.54 -6.27
C ALA A 57 -9.70 6.82 -6.03
N TRP A 58 -9.39 5.87 -6.90
CA TRP A 58 -8.20 5.03 -6.77
C TRP A 58 -7.12 5.43 -7.79
N SER A 59 -5.86 5.28 -7.37
CA SER A 59 -4.68 5.54 -8.17
C SER A 59 -3.69 4.36 -8.06
N PRO A 60 -3.06 3.91 -9.16
CA PRO A 60 -3.24 4.40 -10.52
C PRO A 60 -4.58 3.94 -11.13
N ALA A 61 -5.37 4.88 -11.66
CA ALA A 61 -6.74 4.60 -12.13
C ALA A 61 -6.80 3.57 -13.28
N ALA A 62 -5.73 3.45 -14.07
CA ALA A 62 -5.64 2.46 -15.15
C ALA A 62 -5.33 1.03 -14.66
N ALA A 63 -4.92 0.87 -13.40
CA ALA A 63 -4.56 -0.42 -12.80
C ALA A 63 -5.65 -0.98 -11.88
N VAL A 64 -6.82 -0.33 -11.83
CA VAL A 64 -7.94 -0.72 -10.99
C VAL A 64 -9.20 -0.89 -11.83
N GLU A 65 -10.01 -1.88 -11.50
CA GLU A 65 -11.35 -2.07 -12.04
C GLU A 65 -12.37 -1.78 -10.94
N CYS A 66 -13.09 -0.66 -11.07
CA CYS A 66 -14.16 -0.30 -10.13
C CYS A 66 -15.39 -1.19 -10.33
N LEU A 67 -15.80 -1.86 -9.25
CA LEU A 67 -16.90 -2.83 -9.30
C LEU A 67 -18.29 -2.21 -9.07
N ASP A 68 -18.36 -1.06 -8.39
CA ASP A 68 -19.61 -0.34 -8.12
C ASP A 68 -19.53 1.17 -8.42
N PRO A 69 -19.55 1.59 -9.70
CA PRO A 69 -19.56 3.01 -10.06
C PRO A 69 -20.91 3.67 -9.72
N PRO A 70 -20.94 4.92 -9.20
CA PRO A 70 -19.81 5.85 -9.05
C PRO A 70 -19.14 5.83 -7.67
N LEU A 71 -19.53 4.91 -6.76
CA LEU A 71 -18.99 4.85 -5.40
C LEU A 71 -17.53 4.39 -5.41
N CYS A 72 -17.24 3.28 -6.10
CA CYS A 72 -15.93 2.66 -6.24
C CYS A 72 -15.22 2.31 -4.92
N ASP A 73 -15.98 1.90 -3.90
CA ASP A 73 -15.44 1.40 -2.64
C ASP A 73 -14.70 0.07 -2.80
N SER A 74 -15.17 -0.82 -3.68
CA SER A 74 -14.50 -2.07 -4.06
C SER A 74 -13.89 -2.02 -5.46
N VAL A 75 -12.60 -2.37 -5.56
CA VAL A 75 -11.86 -2.46 -6.82
C VAL A 75 -11.13 -3.79 -6.97
N SER A 76 -11.15 -4.36 -8.17
CA SER A 76 -10.27 -5.49 -8.52
C SER A 76 -8.95 -4.97 -9.08
N VAL A 77 -7.84 -5.55 -8.63
CA VAL A 77 -6.49 -5.20 -9.07
C VAL A 77 -5.70 -6.44 -9.44
N ALA A 78 -4.97 -6.37 -10.56
CA ALA A 78 -4.10 -7.43 -11.04
C ALA A 78 -2.75 -6.84 -11.54
N PRO A 79 -1.96 -6.22 -10.66
CA PRO A 79 -0.72 -5.59 -11.06
C PRO A 79 0.31 -6.60 -11.60
N PRO A 80 1.09 -6.26 -12.63
CA PRO A 80 2.14 -7.14 -13.17
C PRO A 80 3.41 -7.19 -12.30
N GLY A 81 3.44 -6.46 -11.18
CA GLY A 81 4.57 -6.36 -10.25
C GLY A 81 4.16 -5.59 -8.99
N THR A 82 5.00 -5.58 -7.96
CA THR A 82 4.69 -4.88 -6.70
C THR A 82 4.32 -3.41 -6.95
N THR A 83 3.09 -3.04 -6.58
CA THR A 83 2.49 -1.76 -6.93
C THR A 83 1.87 -1.10 -5.70
N ILE A 84 2.02 0.21 -5.58
CA ILE A 84 1.39 1.01 -4.53
C ILE A 84 0.07 1.54 -5.07
N TYR A 85 -1.03 1.22 -4.39
CA TYR A 85 -2.36 1.78 -4.63
C TYR A 85 -2.65 2.86 -3.61
N SER A 86 -3.24 3.95 -4.06
CA SER A 86 -3.73 5.04 -3.21
C SER A 86 -5.21 5.25 -3.44
N VAL A 87 -5.97 5.46 -2.37
CA VAL A 87 -7.38 5.81 -2.41
C VAL A 87 -7.59 7.19 -1.81
N THR A 88 -8.25 8.06 -2.56
CA THR A 88 -8.78 9.33 -2.08
C THR A 88 -10.27 9.16 -1.78
N GLY A 89 -10.67 9.39 -0.53
CA GLY A 89 -12.06 9.31 -0.10
C GLY A 89 -12.62 10.69 0.26
N ILE A 90 -13.89 10.94 -0.05
CA ILE A 90 -14.59 12.19 0.27
C ILE A 90 -15.58 11.97 1.42
N SER A 91 -15.57 12.81 2.46
CA SER A 91 -16.60 12.76 3.52
C SER A 91 -17.92 13.40 3.09
N ASP A 92 -18.99 13.18 3.86
CA ASP A 92 -20.30 13.84 3.66
C ASP A 92 -20.19 15.38 3.58
N SER A 93 -19.21 15.95 4.29
CA SER A 93 -18.93 17.38 4.30
C SER A 93 -18.04 17.87 3.14
N GLY A 94 -17.66 16.98 2.22
CA GLY A 94 -16.84 17.29 1.05
C GLY A 94 -15.33 17.34 1.31
N CYS A 95 -14.87 16.97 2.52
CA CYS A 95 -13.44 16.99 2.84
C CYS A 95 -12.77 15.71 2.32
N PRO A 96 -11.62 15.81 1.63
CA PRO A 96 -10.86 14.64 1.19
C PRO A 96 -9.96 14.07 2.30
N ALA A 97 -9.70 12.76 2.23
CA ALA A 97 -8.56 12.12 2.87
C ALA A 97 -7.93 11.12 1.88
N GLU A 98 -6.68 10.74 2.13
CA GLU A 98 -5.96 9.76 1.32
C GLU A 98 -5.36 8.66 2.18
N LEU A 99 -5.33 7.44 1.65
CA LEU A 99 -4.69 6.28 2.26
C LEU A 99 -4.02 5.43 1.18
N SER A 100 -2.89 4.80 1.50
CA SER A 100 -2.16 3.96 0.54
C SER A 100 -1.92 2.57 1.08
N LEU A 101 -1.93 1.58 0.18
CA LEU A 101 -1.62 0.18 0.42
C LEU A 101 -0.64 -0.30 -0.65
N THR A 102 0.35 -1.11 -0.27
CA THR A 102 1.24 -1.77 -1.24
C THR A 102 0.75 -3.18 -1.47
N VAL A 103 0.47 -3.53 -2.73
CA VAL A 103 0.20 -4.91 -3.14
C VAL A 103 1.49 -5.50 -3.68
N MET A 104 2.05 -6.45 -2.94
CA MET A 104 3.24 -7.21 -3.32
C MET A 104 2.87 -8.32 -4.30
N VAL A 105 3.62 -8.41 -5.40
CA VAL A 105 3.43 -9.44 -6.41
C VAL A 105 4.62 -10.38 -6.37
N ILE A 106 4.35 -11.65 -6.05
CA ILE A 106 5.35 -12.71 -6.05
C ILE A 106 5.36 -13.35 -7.42
N ASP A 107 6.49 -13.23 -8.11
CA ASP A 107 6.74 -13.92 -9.36
C ASP A 107 7.59 -15.15 -9.09
N SER A 108 7.04 -16.34 -9.32
CA SER A 108 7.78 -17.60 -9.19
C SER A 108 8.85 -17.78 -10.26
N ASN A 109 8.80 -17.02 -11.34
CA ASN A 109 9.87 -16.95 -12.33
C ASN A 109 11.01 -16.01 -11.88
N MET A 110 10.77 -15.12 -10.91
CA MET A 110 11.83 -14.34 -10.30
C MET A 110 12.50 -15.17 -9.21
N MET A 111 13.66 -15.73 -9.55
CA MET A 111 14.59 -16.34 -8.62
C MET A 111 15.44 -15.26 -7.96
N THR A 112 15.53 -15.27 -6.63
CA THR A 112 16.58 -14.52 -5.91
C THR A 112 17.84 -15.36 -5.87
N ILE A 113 18.99 -14.75 -6.15
CA ILE A 113 20.30 -15.40 -6.07
C ILE A 113 21.19 -14.56 -5.17
N ASP A 114 21.50 -15.09 -3.99
CA ASP A 114 22.53 -14.54 -3.11
C ASP A 114 23.83 -15.33 -3.26
N THR A 115 24.96 -14.65 -3.10
CA THR A 115 26.28 -15.29 -3.14
C THR A 115 26.84 -15.39 -1.73
N ILE A 116 27.22 -16.59 -1.31
CA ILE A 116 27.96 -16.81 -0.06
C ILE A 116 29.36 -17.28 -0.43
N GLU A 117 30.37 -16.61 0.13
CA GLU A 117 31.77 -17.03 0.00
C GLU A 117 32.28 -17.58 1.34
N THR A 118 32.86 -18.79 1.30
CA THR A 118 33.43 -19.47 2.47
C THR A 118 34.78 -20.11 2.14
N CYS A 119 35.55 -20.47 3.16
CA CYS A 119 36.81 -21.19 3.01
C CYS A 119 36.57 -22.70 2.92
N ALA A 120 37.50 -23.42 2.28
CA ALA A 120 37.49 -24.88 2.29
C ALA A 120 37.56 -25.43 3.73
N GLY A 121 36.66 -26.36 4.08
CA GLY A 121 36.58 -26.95 5.41
C GLY A 121 35.84 -26.12 6.45
N THR A 122 35.28 -24.96 6.09
CA THR A 122 34.39 -24.19 6.96
C THR A 122 32.93 -24.31 6.48
N PRO A 123 32.17 -25.29 7.00
CA PRO A 123 30.78 -25.49 6.58
C PRO A 123 29.91 -24.32 6.99
N VAL A 124 29.02 -23.93 6.07
CA VAL A 124 28.00 -22.88 6.27
C VAL A 124 26.62 -23.51 6.17
N SER A 125 25.63 -22.86 6.80
CA SER A 125 24.23 -23.25 6.69
C SER A 125 23.62 -22.57 5.47
N VAL A 126 23.12 -23.36 4.52
CA VAL A 126 22.42 -22.91 3.31
C VAL A 126 21.06 -23.59 3.29
N HIS A 127 19.96 -22.86 3.51
CA HIS A 127 18.61 -23.43 3.62
C HIS A 127 18.54 -24.67 4.55
N ASP A 128 19.07 -24.52 5.77
CA ASP A 128 19.19 -25.58 6.78
C ASP A 128 20.06 -26.79 6.41
N LEU A 129 20.75 -26.75 5.27
CA LEU A 129 21.81 -27.70 4.90
C LEU A 129 23.18 -27.18 5.33
N LEU A 130 23.87 -27.94 6.19
CA LEU A 130 25.27 -27.66 6.53
C LEU A 130 26.20 -28.22 5.44
N THR A 131 26.90 -27.36 4.72
CA THR A 131 27.78 -27.78 3.62
C THR A 131 28.97 -26.84 3.41
N ASP A 132 30.08 -27.39 2.92
CA ASP A 132 31.29 -26.69 2.48
C ASP A 132 31.63 -27.01 1.02
N VAL A 133 30.63 -27.48 0.25
CA VAL A 133 30.76 -27.83 -1.15
C VAL A 133 30.24 -26.68 -2.00
N ALA A 134 31.04 -26.22 -2.97
CA ALA A 134 30.58 -25.16 -3.87
C ALA A 134 29.42 -25.67 -4.74
N GLY A 135 28.39 -24.84 -4.94
CA GLY A 135 27.22 -25.23 -5.69
C GLY A 135 26.06 -24.25 -5.59
N PHE A 136 25.03 -24.53 -6.38
CA PHE A 136 23.76 -23.80 -6.33
C PHE A 136 22.77 -24.58 -5.47
N TYR A 137 22.29 -23.93 -4.42
CA TYR A 137 21.32 -24.48 -3.49
C TYR A 137 20.05 -23.65 -3.59
N CYS A 138 18.96 -24.28 -3.98
CA CYS A 138 17.68 -23.61 -4.13
C CYS A 138 16.63 -24.27 -3.24
N ASP A 139 15.85 -23.44 -2.55
CA ASP A 139 14.69 -23.85 -1.79
C ASP A 139 13.43 -23.19 -2.34
N THR A 140 12.31 -23.91 -2.20
CA THR A 140 10.99 -23.45 -2.64
C THR A 140 10.10 -23.29 -1.44
N THR A 141 9.74 -22.05 -1.12
CA THR A 141 8.79 -21.75 -0.05
C THR A 141 7.39 -21.59 -0.62
N VAL A 142 6.42 -22.32 -0.07
CA VAL A 142 4.99 -22.13 -0.37
C VAL A 142 4.42 -21.17 0.67
N LEU A 143 3.92 -20.03 0.21
CA LEU A 143 3.32 -19.01 1.08
C LEU A 143 1.85 -19.34 1.39
N ALA A 144 1.27 -18.63 2.37
CA ALA A 144 -0.10 -18.87 2.82
C ALA A 144 -1.17 -18.63 1.72
N ASN A 145 -0.82 -17.86 0.70
CA ASN A 145 -1.61 -17.59 -0.51
C ASN A 145 -1.26 -18.53 -1.67
N GLU A 146 -0.58 -19.65 -1.39
CA GLU A 146 -0.11 -20.67 -2.35
C GLU A 146 0.91 -20.17 -3.39
N CYS A 147 1.43 -18.96 -3.24
CA CYS A 147 2.53 -18.49 -4.10
C CYS A 147 3.81 -19.27 -3.80
N LEU A 148 4.54 -19.58 -4.87
CA LEU A 148 5.86 -20.17 -4.81
C LEU A 148 6.91 -19.08 -4.84
N PHE A 149 7.80 -19.08 -3.85
CA PHE A 149 9.01 -18.26 -3.83
C PHE A 149 10.23 -19.16 -3.93
N ILE A 150 11.07 -18.92 -4.93
CA ILE A 150 12.31 -19.68 -5.15
C ILE A 150 13.48 -18.83 -4.69
N ASP A 151 14.13 -19.27 -3.61
CA ASP A 151 15.34 -18.64 -3.10
C ASP A 151 16.54 -19.52 -3.41
N CYS A 152 17.55 -18.94 -4.07
CA CYS A 152 18.77 -19.65 -4.44
C CYS A 152 20.01 -18.99 -3.86
N ILE A 153 20.96 -19.82 -3.47
CA ILE A 153 22.26 -19.42 -2.96
C ILE A 153 23.34 -20.03 -3.84
N ASP A 154 24.19 -19.19 -4.42
CA ASP A 154 25.47 -19.58 -5.05
C ASP A 154 26.54 -19.63 -3.96
N LEU A 155 26.81 -20.84 -3.46
CA LEU A 155 27.88 -21.07 -2.49
C LEU A 155 29.20 -21.24 -3.23
N ARG A 156 30.12 -20.32 -2.98
CA ARG A 156 31.49 -20.34 -3.49
C ARG A 156 32.44 -20.71 -2.37
N VAL A 157 33.31 -21.67 -2.67
CA VAL A 157 34.32 -22.16 -1.74
C VAL A 157 35.68 -21.82 -2.31
N SER A 158 36.40 -20.94 -1.62
CA SER A 158 37.77 -20.57 -1.97
C SER A 158 38.77 -21.35 -1.14
N ASP A 159 39.81 -21.87 -1.79
CA ASP A 159 40.94 -22.48 -1.11
C ASP A 159 41.86 -21.36 -0.60
N THR A 160 42.16 -21.35 0.70
CA THR A 160 43.12 -20.40 1.28
C THR A 160 44.53 -20.94 1.07
N THR A 161 45.06 -20.80 -0.13
CA THR A 161 46.52 -20.91 -0.34
C THR A 161 47.24 -19.67 0.16
#